data_AF-X0Y4X2-F1
#
_entry.id   AF-X0Y4X2-F1
#
_cell.length_a   1.000
_cell.length_b   1.000
_cell.length_c   1.000
_cell.angle_alpha   90.00
_cell.angle_beta   90.00
_cell.angle_gamma   90.00
#
_symmetry.space_group_name_H-M   'P 1'
#
loop_
_entity.id
_entity.type
_entity.pdbx_description
1 polymer ?
#
loop_
_entity_poly.entity_id
_entity_poly.type
_entity_poly.pdbx_seq_one_letter_code
_entity_poly.pdbx_strand_id
1 'polypeptide(L)' 'MADHGEILEGVNVLLGVTGGIAAYKAVDLASRLTAAGADVRCVMTRSACKLIRP' A
#
# COMPACT_ATOMS: atom_id res chain seq x y z
N MET A 1 9.03 24.82 3.57
CA MET A 1 8.41 23.50 3.85
C MET A 1 8.20 22.87 2.49
N ALA A 2 9.12 22.01 2.04
CA ALA A 2 8.98 21.33 0.76
C ALA A 2 7.78 20.38 0.88
N ASP A 3 6.69 20.76 0.22
CA ASP A 3 5.46 20.00 0.17
C ASP A 3 5.65 18.81 -0.78
N HIS A 4 6.16 17.71 -0.25
CA HIS A 4 6.24 16.43 -0.96
C HIS A 4 4.90 15.65 -0.89
N GLY A 5 3.80 16.31 -0.51
CA GLY A 5 2.50 15.68 -0.22
C GLY A 5 1.77 15.11 -1.43
N GLU A 6 2.07 15.57 -2.64
CA GLU A 6 1.30 15.21 -3.85
C GLU A 6 2.19 14.72 -5.01
N ILE A 7 3.38 14.17 -4.72
CA ILE A 7 4.31 13.70 -5.76
C ILE A 7 3.69 12.59 -6.63
N LEU A 8 2.73 11.83 -6.08
CA LEU A 8 2.08 10.70 -6.75
C LEU A 8 0.63 11.02 -7.17
N GLU A 9 0.24 12.30 -7.22
CA GLU A 9 -1.10 12.68 -7.65
C GLU A 9 -1.42 12.17 -9.07
N GLY A 10 -2.59 11.56 -9.24
CA GLY A 10 -3.03 10.96 -10.50
C GLY A 10 -2.34 9.63 -10.86
N VAL A 11 -1.45 9.11 -10.00
CA VAL A 11 -0.80 7.80 -10.21
C VAL A 11 -1.66 6.67 -9.67
N ASN A 12 -1.92 5.67 -10.51
CA ASN A 12 -2.58 4.43 -10.10
C ASN A 12 -1.55 3.37 -9.69
N VAL A 13 -1.62 2.89 -8.45
CA VAL A 13 -0.68 1.90 -7.90
C VAL A 13 -1.41 0.60 -7.55
N LEU A 14 -0.94 -0.51 -8.11
CA LEU A 14 -1.37 -1.85 -7.70
C LEU A 14 -0.42 -2.40 -6.63
N LEU A 15 -0.90 -2.55 -5.40
CA LEU A 15 -0.15 -3.10 -4.29
C LEU A 15 -0.45 -4.60 -4.14
N GLY A 16 0.52 -5.44 -4.53
CA GLY A 16 0.44 -6.90 -4.36
C GLY A 16 1.04 -7.37 -3.04
N VAL A 17 0.28 -8.10 -2.22
CA VAL A 17 0.74 -8.60 -0.92
C VAL A 17 0.75 -10.13 -0.86
N THR A 18 1.90 -10.69 -0.48
CA THR A 18 2.14 -12.13 -0.33
C THR A 18 2.38 -12.53 1.13
N GLY A 19 2.35 -13.85 1.42
CA GLY A 19 2.43 -14.40 2.79
C GLY A 19 3.84 -14.44 3.37
N GLY A 20 4.51 -13.30 3.51
CA GLY A 20 5.81 -13.17 4.17
C GLY A 20 5.73 -12.43 5.51
N ILE A 21 6.78 -12.51 6.33
CA ILE A 21 6.84 -11.82 7.63
C ILE A 21 6.65 -10.30 7.51
N ALA A 22 7.02 -9.71 6.38
CA ALA A 22 6.88 -8.28 6.12
C ALA A 22 5.44 -7.85 5.75
N ALA A 23 4.48 -8.77 5.62
CA ALA A 23 3.13 -8.45 5.18
C ALA A 23 2.43 -7.42 6.08
N TYR A 24 2.73 -7.38 7.39
CA TYR A 24 2.16 -6.37 8.30
C TYR A 24 2.50 -4.93 7.91
N LYS A 25 3.63 -4.70 7.23
CA LYS A 25 4.04 -3.37 6.78
C LYS A 25 3.28 -2.90 5.53
N ALA A 26 2.54 -3.80 4.87
CA ALA A 26 1.76 -3.43 3.68
C ALA A 26 0.72 -2.35 3.98
N VAL A 27 0.16 -2.33 5.20
CA VAL A 27 -0.80 -1.32 5.65
C VAL A 27 -0.15 0.07 5.75
N ASP A 28 1.03 0.14 6.38
CA ASP A 28 1.80 1.39 6.47
C ASP A 28 2.23 1.88 5.09
N LEU A 29 2.68 0.96 4.22
CA LEU A 29 3.01 1.30 2.83
C LEU A 29 1.79 1.85 2.07
N ALA A 30 0.63 1.21 2.15
CA ALA A 30 -0.59 1.68 1.51
C ALA A 30 -0.97 3.09 2.01
N SER A 31 -0.93 3.31 3.32
CA SER A 31 -1.21 4.62 3.93
C SER A 31 -0.29 5.71 3.41
N ARG A 32 1.01 5.43 3.28
CA ARG A 32 2.00 6.40 2.77
C ARG A 32 1.82 6.70 1.29
N LEU A 33 1.47 5.70 0.48
CA LEU A 33 1.20 5.87 -0.93
C LEU A 33 -0.06 6.73 -1.16
N THR A 34 -1.13 6.47 -0.41
CA THR A 34 -2.34 7.30 -0.46
C THR A 34 -2.08 8.72 0.05
N ALA A 35 -1.31 8.88 1.13
CA ALA A 35 -0.92 10.19 1.65
C ALA A 35 -0.03 11.00 0.69
N ALA A 36 0.61 10.33 -0.29
CA ALA A 36 1.39 10.95 -1.34
C ALA A 36 0.57 11.27 -2.61
N GLY A 37 -0.74 11.02 -2.61
CA GLY A 37 -1.66 11.35 -3.72
C GLY A 37 -2.01 10.19 -4.67
N ALA A 38 -1.51 8.97 -4.43
CA ALA A 38 -1.78 7.83 -5.32
C ALA A 38 -3.17 7.19 -5.10
N ASP A 39 -3.81 6.74 -6.19
CA ASP A 39 -4.93 5.77 -6.13
C ASP A 39 -4.35 4.36 -5.95
N VAL A 40 -4.48 3.80 -4.75
CA VAL A 40 -3.88 2.52 -4.39
C VAL A 40 -4.94 1.42 -4.40
N ARG A 41 -4.73 0.39 -5.22
CA ARG A 41 -5.54 -0.83 -5.23
C ARG A 41 -4.73 -2.00 -4.68
N CYS A 42 -5.23 -2.63 -3.62
CA CYS A 42 -4.55 -3.75 -2.99
C CYS A 42 -5.10 -5.10 -3.49
N VAL A 43 -4.20 -6.05 -3.77
CA VAL A 43 -4.53 -7.44 -4.05
C VAL A 43 -3.68 -8.35 -3.18
N MET A 44 -4.33 -9.30 -2.51
CA MET A 44 -3.70 -10.13 -1.49
C MET A 44 -3.82 -11.61 -1.84
N THR A 45 -2.75 -12.37 -1.64
CA THR A 45 -2.80 -13.83 -1.70
C THR A 45 -3.57 -14.42 -0.51
N ARG A 46 -4.12 -15.62 -0.67
CA ARG A 46 -4.77 -16.35 0.44
C ARG A 46 -3.87 -16.50 1.66
N SER A 47 -2.57 -16.70 1.46
CA SER A 47 -1.60 -16.78 2.56
C SER A 47 -1.44 -15.43 3.27
N ALA A 48 -1.34 -14.31 2.53
CA ALA A 48 -1.28 -12.98 3.12
C ALA A 48 -2.50 -12.67 4.00
N CYS A 49 -3.70 -13.06 3.56
CA CYS A 49 -4.95 -12.86 4.31
C CYS A 49 -4.99 -13.59 5.68
N LYS A 50 -4.11 -14.59 5.89
CA LYS A 50 -3.98 -15.27 7.19
C LYS A 50 -3.11 -14.48 8.18
N LEU A 51 -2.24 -13.60 7.69
CA LEU A 51 -1.36 -12.77 8.51
C LEU A 51 -1.99 -11.41 8.81
N ILE A 52 -2.60 -10.80 7.80
CA ILE A 52 -3.26 -9.49 7.89
C ILE A 52 -4.61 -9.53 7.20
N ARG A 53 -5.57 -8.77 7.71
CA ARG A 53 -6.93 -8.73 7.16
C ARG A 53 -7.00 -7.70 6.02
N PRO A 54 -7.65 -8.04 4.89
CA PRO A 54 -7.94 -7.10 3.82
C PRO A 54 -8.84 -5.95 4.27
#